data_AF-A0A0D5YV01-F1
#
_entry.id   AF-A0A0D5YV01-F1
#
_cell.length_a   1.000
_cell.length_b   1.000
_cell.length_c   1.000
_cell.angle_alpha   90.00
_cell.angle_beta   90.00
_cell.angle_gamma   90.00
#
_symmetry.space_group_name_H-M   'P 1'
#
loop_
_entity.id
_entity.type
_entity.pdbx_description
1 polymer ?
#
loop_
_entity_poly.entity_id
_entity_poly.type
_entity_poly.pdbx_seq_one_letter_code
_entity_poly.pdbx_strand_id
1 'polypeptide(L)'
;MDRTFISKKIDKKDFDMIQNLRRAGRSTTRNIAEGFGRYNHKENIQFCRISRGSLYEIKDDLINCLDEGLVSEVEISKGIALVDAAIHSVNGYIKYLYSKL
;
A
#
# COMPACT_ATOMS: atom_id res chain seq x y z
N MET A 1 13.66 -15.17 23.40
CA MET A 1 12.60 -15.02 22.39
C MET A 1 12.61 -16.29 21.56
N ASP A 2 11.57 -17.08 21.72
CA ASP A 2 11.45 -18.43 21.19
C ASP A 2 11.31 -18.40 19.65
N ARG A 3 12.11 -19.22 18.96
CA ARG A 3 12.21 -19.26 17.48
C ARG A 3 11.23 -20.25 16.84
N THR A 4 10.26 -20.75 17.60
CA THR A 4 9.34 -21.83 17.21
C THR A 4 8.10 -21.39 16.41
N PHE A 5 7.85 -20.10 16.22
CA PHE A 5 6.65 -19.64 15.49
C PHE A 5 6.78 -19.56 13.96
N ILE A 6 8.00 -19.67 13.39
CA ILE A 6 8.19 -19.62 11.93
C ILE A 6 9.05 -20.80 11.48
N SER A 7 8.47 -22.01 11.55
CA SER A 7 9.05 -23.22 10.91
C SER A 7 8.49 -23.47 9.51
N LYS A 8 7.56 -22.65 9.02
CA LYS A 8 7.17 -22.64 7.60
C LYS A 8 8.33 -22.04 6.81
N LYS A 9 9.01 -22.85 6.00
CA LYS A 9 9.92 -22.36 4.96
C LYS A 9 9.19 -21.25 4.20
N ILE A 10 9.69 -20.02 4.28
CA ILE A 10 9.27 -18.93 3.40
C ILE A 10 9.57 -19.43 1.98
N ASP A 11 8.53 -19.65 1.19
CA ASP A 11 8.69 -20.06 -0.21
C ASP A 11 9.09 -18.83 -1.04
N LYS A 12 9.67 -19.03 -2.22
CA LYS A 12 10.09 -17.94 -3.11
C LYS A 12 8.92 -17.00 -3.41
N LYS A 13 7.72 -17.54 -3.60
CA LYS A 13 6.49 -16.77 -3.81
C LYS A 13 6.14 -15.86 -2.61
N ASP A 14 6.33 -16.34 -1.39
CA ASP A 14 6.08 -15.57 -0.17
C ASP A 14 7.09 -14.42 -0.05
N PHE A 15 8.35 -14.67 -0.43
CA PHE A 15 9.39 -13.65 -0.46
C PHE A 15 9.09 -12.56 -1.50
N ASP A 16 8.68 -12.95 -2.70
CA ASP A 16 8.33 -12.01 -3.77
C ASP A 16 7.14 -11.13 -3.36
N MET A 17 6.11 -11.72 -2.74
CA MET A 17 4.95 -11.00 -2.22
C MET A 17 5.32 -10.00 -1.11
N ILE A 18 6.12 -10.42 -0.13
CA ILE A 18 6.62 -9.54 0.94
C ILE A 18 7.41 -8.36 0.35
N GLN A 19 8.21 -8.62 -0.70
CA GLN A 19 8.96 -7.58 -1.37
C GLN A 19 8.05 -6.63 -2.17
N ASN A 20 7.00 -7.14 -2.82
CA ASN A 20 6.01 -6.31 -3.51
C ASN A 20 5.31 -5.36 -2.54
N LEU A 21 4.78 -5.89 -1.42
CA LEU A 21 4.16 -5.10 -0.35
C LEU A 21 5.09 -3.98 0.16
N ARG A 22 6.37 -4.29 0.40
CA ARG A 22 7.36 -3.29 0.84
C ARG A 22 7.63 -2.23 -0.22
N ARG A 23 7.73 -2.61 -1.50
CA ARG A 23 7.95 -1.67 -2.60
C ARG A 23 6.75 -0.75 -2.79
N ALA A 24 5.54 -1.30 -2.82
CA ALA A 24 4.31 -0.55 -2.98
C ALA A 24 4.07 0.42 -1.79
N GLY A 25 4.34 -0.02 -0.56
CA GLY A 25 4.29 0.85 0.63
C GLY A 25 5.26 2.03 0.55
N ARG A 26 6.51 1.80 0.11
CA ARG A 26 7.49 2.88 -0.11
C ARG A 26 7.12 3.78 -1.28
N SER A 27 6.59 3.21 -2.36
CA SER A 27 6.12 3.95 -3.53
C SER A 27 5.02 4.93 -3.16
N THR A 28 4.07 4.50 -2.32
CA THR A 28 2.96 5.32 -1.81
C THR A 28 3.46 6.63 -1.19
N THR A 29 4.38 6.55 -0.23
CA THR A 29 4.89 7.73 0.48
C THR A 29 5.86 8.56 -0.35
N ARG A 30 6.70 7.91 -1.18
CA ARG A 30 7.61 8.60 -2.11
C ARG A 30 6.85 9.47 -3.11
N ASN A 31 5.79 8.94 -3.72
CA ASN A 31 4.99 9.70 -4.68
C ASN A 31 4.33 10.91 -4.02
N ILE A 32 3.77 10.78 -2.81
CA ILE A 32 3.20 11.93 -2.08
C ILE A 32 4.26 13.01 -1.83
N ALA A 33 5.44 12.61 -1.34
CA ALA A 33 6.53 13.55 -1.06
C ALA A 33 7.04 14.24 -2.34
N GLU A 34 7.20 13.49 -3.43
CA GLU A 34 7.65 14.03 -4.72
C GLU A 34 6.62 14.99 -5.31
N GLY A 35 5.34 14.62 -5.29
CA GLY A 35 4.25 15.48 -5.74
C GLY A 35 4.18 16.78 -4.95
N PHE A 36 4.32 16.71 -3.63
CA PHE A 36 4.36 17.89 -2.77
C PHE A 36 5.55 18.80 -3.09
N GLY A 37 6.74 18.23 -3.30
CA GLY A 37 7.97 18.98 -3.59
C GLY A 37 8.01 19.71 -4.93
N ARG A 38 7.04 19.48 -5.83
CA ARG A 38 6.94 20.14 -7.14
C ARG A 38 6.26 21.51 -7.10
N TYR A 39 5.70 21.92 -5.96
CA TYR A 39 5.05 23.23 -5.77
C TYR A 39 3.96 23.56 -6.82
N ASN A 40 3.30 22.55 -7.38
CA ASN A 40 2.24 22.69 -8.36
C ASN A 40 1.09 21.73 -8.03
N HIS A 41 -0.14 22.26 -7.92
CA HIS A 41 -1.31 21.45 -7.55
C HIS A 41 -1.66 20.37 -8.60
N LYS A 42 -1.52 20.63 -9.91
CA LYS A 42 -1.81 19.65 -10.96
C LYS A 42 -0.83 18.49 -10.94
N GLU A 43 0.47 18.79 -10.82
CA GLU A 43 1.49 17.75 -10.69
C GLU A 43 1.31 16.96 -9.39
N ASN A 44 1.06 17.63 -8.27
CA ASN A 44 0.83 16.95 -6.99
C ASN A 44 -0.36 15.99 -7.06
N ILE A 45 -1.46 16.37 -7.72
CA ILE A 45 -2.61 15.48 -7.98
C ILE A 45 -2.19 14.23 -8.76
N GLN A 46 -1.36 14.38 -9.80
CA GLN A 46 -0.86 13.25 -10.59
C GLN A 46 -0.08 12.28 -9.71
N PHE A 47 0.85 12.77 -8.89
CA PHE A 47 1.62 11.95 -7.97
C PHE A 47 0.76 11.28 -6.90
N CYS A 48 -0.24 11.97 -6.35
CA CYS A 48 -1.19 11.38 -5.42
C CYS A 48 -2.01 10.25 -6.07
N ARG A 49 -2.31 10.32 -7.37
CA ARG A 49 -2.95 9.21 -8.10
C ARG A 49 -2.04 8.00 -8.24
N ILE A 50 -0.75 8.21 -8.47
CA ILE A 50 0.24 7.12 -8.50
C ILE A 50 0.33 6.47 -7.11
N SER A 51 0.41 7.29 -6.06
CA SER A 51 0.39 6.83 -4.67
C SER A 51 -0.84 5.97 -4.36
N ARG A 52 -2.03 6.42 -4.80
CA ARG A 52 -3.27 5.64 -4.69
C ARG A 52 -3.21 4.32 -5.46
N GLY A 53 -2.59 4.30 -6.64
CA GLY A 53 -2.34 3.07 -7.40
C GLY A 53 -1.53 2.06 -6.59
N SER A 54 -0.41 2.49 -5.98
CA SER A 54 0.39 1.62 -5.12
C SER A 54 -0.36 1.11 -3.88
N LEU A 55 -1.32 1.86 -3.33
CA LEU A 55 -2.18 1.35 -2.26
C LEU A 55 -3.10 0.22 -2.74
N TYR A 56 -3.62 0.30 -3.97
CA TYR A 56 -4.40 -0.80 -4.55
C TYR A 56 -3.55 -2.02 -4.87
N GLU A 57 -2.28 -1.85 -5.27
CA GLU A 57 -1.34 -2.98 -5.40
C GLU A 57 -1.14 -3.70 -4.06
N ILE A 58 -0.99 -2.97 -2.95
CA ILE A 58 -0.92 -3.58 -1.61
C ILE A 58 -2.21 -4.35 -1.31
N LYS A 59 -3.37 -3.77 -1.63
CA LYS A 59 -4.67 -4.44 -1.38
C LYS A 59 -4.78 -5.74 -2.16
N ASP A 60 -4.35 -5.75 -3.42
CA ASP A 60 -4.32 -6.93 -4.29
C ASP A 60 -3.37 -8.00 -3.74
N ASP A 61 -2.13 -7.64 -3.41
CA ASP A 61 -1.15 -8.56 -2.80
C ASP A 61 -1.70 -9.21 -1.51
N LEU A 62 -2.44 -8.45 -0.69
CA LEU A 62 -3.07 -8.96 0.53
C LEU A 62 -4.21 -9.95 0.23
N ILE A 63 -5.00 -9.70 -0.82
CA ILE A 63 -6.05 -10.63 -1.27
C ILE A 63 -5.41 -11.91 -1.83
N ASN A 64 -4.35 -11.79 -2.64
CA ASN A 64 -3.61 -12.94 -3.15
C ASN A 64 -3.03 -13.80 -2.02
N CYS A 65 -2.51 -13.18 -0.95
CA CYS A 65 -2.07 -13.91 0.25
C CYS A 65 -3.17 -14.76 0.89
N LEU A 66 -4.40 -14.24 0.91
CA LEU A 66 -5.57 -14.95 1.44
C LEU A 66 -5.99 -16.09 0.52
N ASP A 67 -6.08 -15.83 -0.78
CA ASP A 67 -6.48 -16.82 -1.80
C ASP A 67 -5.50 -18.00 -1.86
N GLU A 68 -4.21 -17.75 -1.65
CA GLU A 68 -3.18 -18.79 -1.58
C GLU A 68 -3.12 -19.52 -0.22
N GLY A 69 -3.96 -19.15 0.75
CA GLY A 69 -3.96 -19.74 2.09
C GLY A 69 -2.69 -19.48 2.90
N LEU A 70 -1.97 -18.39 2.59
CA LEU A 70 -0.76 -17.98 3.31
C LEU A 70 -1.09 -17.35 4.66
N VAL A 71 -2.26 -16.72 4.76
CA VAL A 71 -2.80 -16.04 5.94
C VAL A 71 -4.31 -16.25 6.02
N SER A 72 -4.88 -16.14 7.21
CA SER A 72 -6.32 -16.14 7.45
C SER A 72 -6.95 -14.76 7.24
N GLU A 73 -8.28 -14.73 7.06
CA GLU A 73 -9.05 -13.49 6.99
C GLU A 73 -8.84 -12.61 8.23
N VAL A 74 -8.75 -13.24 9.42
CA VAL A 74 -8.52 -12.54 10.68
C VAL A 74 -7.16 -11.85 10.67
N GLU A 75 -6.12 -12.53 10.18
CA GLU A 75 -4.75 -12.00 10.10
C GLU A 75 -4.64 -10.82 9.12
N ILE A 76 -5.35 -10.86 7.99
CA ILE A 76 -5.25 -9.82 6.94
C ILE A 76 -6.20 -8.64 7.16
N SER A 77 -7.29 -8.82 7.93
CA SER A 77 -8.34 -7.81 8.15
C SER A 77 -7.81 -6.44 8.56
N LYS A 78 -6.84 -6.42 9.49
CA LYS A 78 -6.18 -5.20 9.95
C LYS A 78 -5.36 -4.53 8.84
N GLY A 79 -4.70 -5.31 7.99
CA GLY A 79 -3.93 -4.80 6.85
C GLY A 79 -4.84 -4.12 5.83
N ILE A 80 -5.94 -4.77 5.45
CA ILE A 80 -6.95 -4.21 4.54
C ILE A 80 -7.53 -2.90 5.10
N ALA A 81 -7.90 -2.88 6.39
CA ALA A 81 -8.43 -1.67 7.03
C ALA A 81 -7.44 -0.49 6.99
N LEU A 82 -6.14 -0.74 7.19
CA LEU A 82 -5.11 0.29 7.09
C LEU A 82 -4.95 0.83 5.67
N VAL A 83 -4.99 -0.05 4.67
CA VAL A 83 -4.93 0.34 3.26
C VAL A 83 -6.13 1.20 2.88
N ASP A 84 -7.34 0.81 3.30
CA ASP A 84 -8.56 1.57 3.02
C ASP A 84 -8.55 2.95 3.68
N ALA A 85 -8.07 3.05 4.92
CA ALA A 85 -7.88 4.33 5.60
C ALA A 85 -6.85 5.24 4.87
N ALA A 86 -5.77 4.65 4.36
CA ALA A 86 -4.79 5.38 3.57
C ALA A 86 -5.36 5.87 2.23
N ILE A 87 -6.13 5.02 1.53
CA ILE A 87 -6.83 5.40 0.29
C ILE A 87 -7.80 6.56 0.54
N HIS A 88 -8.55 6.50 1.64
CA HIS A 88 -9.47 7.58 2.03
C HIS A 88 -8.71 8.90 2.24
N SER A 89 -7.58 8.85 2.95
CA SER A 89 -6.73 10.02 3.19
C SER A 89 -6.18 10.62 1.90
N VAL A 90 -5.67 9.79 0.99
CA VAL A 90 -5.16 10.22 -0.32
C VAL A 90 -6.28 10.84 -1.17
N ASN A 91 -7.48 10.24 -1.17
CA ASN A 91 -8.63 10.80 -1.88
C ASN A 91 -9.05 12.17 -1.32
N GLY A 92 -9.06 12.32 0.00
CA GLY A 92 -9.31 13.61 0.66
C GLY A 92 -8.29 14.67 0.26
N TYR A 93 -7.00 14.29 0.21
CA TYR A 93 -5.95 15.21 -0.22
C TYR A 93 -6.05 15.58 -1.70
N ILE A 94 -6.34 14.62 -2.59
CA ILE A 94 -6.60 14.90 -4.01
C ILE A 94 -7.77 15.88 -4.16
N LYS A 95 -8.88 15.67 -3.43
CA LYS A 95 -10.03 16.57 -3.44
C LYS A 95 -9.66 17.98 -2.99
N TYR A 96 -8.86 18.10 -1.93
CA TYR A 96 -8.32 19.38 -1.48
C TYR A 96 -7.47 20.07 -2.56
N LEU A 97 -6.53 19.36 -3.18
CA LEU A 97 -5.68 19.94 -4.23
C LEU A 97 -6.51 20.41 -5.43
N TYR A 98 -7.56 19.66 -5.80
CA TYR A 98 -8.50 20.08 -6.84
C TYR A 98 -9.21 21.39 -6.50
N SER A 99 -9.51 21.66 -5.24
CA SER A 99 -10.11 22.93 -4.81
C SER A 99 -9.15 24.12 -4.85
N LYS A 100 -7.87 23.88 -5.16
CA LYS A 100 -6.81 24.90 -5.30
C LYS A 100 -6.35 25.09 -6.75
N LEU A 101 -6.96 24.38 -7.70
CA LEU A 101 -6.76 24.61 -9.14
C LEU A 101 -7.56 25.82 -9.61
#